data_AF-A0A7V4U442-F1
#
_entry.id   AF-A0A7V4U442-F1
#
_cell.length_a   1.000
_cell.length_b   1.000
_cell.length_c   1.000
_cell.angle_alpha   90.00
_cell.angle_beta   90.00
_cell.angle_gamma   90.00
#
_symmetry.space_group_name_H-M   'P 1'
#
loop_
_entity.id
_entity.type
_entity.pdbx_description
1 polymer ?
#
loop_
_entity_poly.entity_id
_entity_poly.type
_entity_poly.pdbx_seq_one_letter_code
_entity_poly.pdbx_strand_id
1 'polypeptide(L)' 'MLLRRISGIIAIFIFAGVYLLFSQEKPRVDGPQITFAETKYDFGSVGQDKILEHIFKFQNTGSDTLRIYKVKSS' A
#
# COMPACT_ATOMS: atom_id res chain seq x y z
N MET A 1 -14.28 -23.45 40.49
CA MET A 1 -14.52 -23.68 39.04
C MET A 1 -14.53 -22.37 38.23
N LEU A 2 -15.13 -21.28 38.74
CA LEU A 2 -15.18 -19.94 38.11
C LEU A 2 -13.81 -19.26 37.90
N LEU A 3 -12.89 -19.38 38.86
CA LEU A 3 -11.57 -18.74 38.79
C LEU A 3 -10.71 -19.24 37.60
N ARG A 4 -10.84 -20.54 37.26
CA ARG A 4 -10.17 -21.17 36.11
C ARG A 4 -10.77 -20.71 34.76
N ARG A 5 -12.05 -20.33 34.73
CA ARG A 5 -12.75 -19.81 33.55
C ARG A 5 -12.39 -18.35 33.27
N ILE A 6 -12.32 -17.52 34.31
CA ILE A 6 -11.94 -16.11 34.22
C ILE A 6 -10.46 -15.98 33.82
N SER A 7 -9.59 -16.82 34.39
CA SER A 7 -8.17 -16.87 34.03
C SER A 7 -7.95 -17.20 32.55
N GLY A 8 -8.77 -18.09 31.96
CA GLY A 8 -8.68 -18.42 30.53
C GLY A 8 -9.09 -17.28 29.61
N ILE A 9 -10.15 -16.55 29.97
CA ILE A 9 -10.63 -15.39 29.20
C ILE A 9 -9.60 -14.26 29.23
N ILE A 10 -9.01 -13.97 30.39
CA ILE A 10 -7.95 -12.98 30.53
C ILE A 10 -6.74 -13.35 29.66
N ALA A 11 -6.34 -14.62 29.65
CA ALA A 11 -5.24 -15.08 28.80
C ALA A 11 -5.53 -14.88 27.30
N ILE A 12 -6.77 -15.10 26.86
CA ILE A 12 -7.18 -14.90 25.46
C ILE A 12 -7.15 -13.42 25.08
N PHE A 13 -7.62 -12.52 25.94
CA PHE A 13 -7.55 -11.07 25.69
C PHE A 13 -6.12 -10.54 25.70
N ILE A 14 -5.26 -11.06 26.57
CA ILE A 14 -3.82 -10.72 26.55
C ILE A 14 -3.20 -11.21 25.23
N PHE A 15 -3.49 -12.45 24.81
CA PHE A 15 -2.92 -13.00 23.59
C PHE A 15 -3.42 -12.25 22.33
N ALA A 16 -4.71 -11.88 22.28
CA ALA A 16 -5.27 -11.07 21.21
C ALA A 16 -4.72 -9.64 21.20
N GLY A 17 -4.57 -9.02 22.37
CA GLY A 17 -3.96 -7.70 22.52
C GLY A 17 -2.49 -7.68 22.10
N VAL A 18 -1.73 -8.70 22.49
CA VAL A 18 -0.34 -8.90 22.08
C VAL A 18 -0.25 -9.12 20.55
N TYR A 19 -1.13 -9.93 19.97
CA TYR A 19 -1.17 -10.16 18.52
C TYR A 19 -1.48 -8.88 17.72
N LEU A 20 -2.36 -8.02 18.25
CA LEU A 20 -2.65 -6.70 17.67
C LEU A 20 -1.46 -5.73 17.78
N LEU A 21 -0.70 -5.78 18.87
CA LEU A 21 0.51 -4.94 19.06
C LEU A 21 1.67 -5.33 18.13
N PHE A 22 1.77 -6.61 17.76
CA PHE A 22 2.83 -7.13 16.87
C PHE A 22 2.48 -7.09 15.38
N SER A 23 1.25 -6.71 15.03
CA SER A 23 0.82 -6.65 13.64
C SER A 23 1.05 -5.25 13.07
N GLN A 24 2.16 -5.07 12.34
CA GLN A 24 2.29 -4.30 11.09
C GLN A 24 3.73 -3.83 10.86
N GLU A 25 4.64 -4.75 10.60
CA GLU A 25 5.84 -4.40 9.84
C GLU A 25 5.58 -4.71 8.37
N LYS A 26 5.31 -3.66 7.57
CA LYS A 26 5.32 -3.80 6.12
C LYS A 26 6.76 -4.12 5.70
N PRO A 27 6.99 -5.16 4.89
CA PRO A 27 8.33 -5.50 4.43
C PRO A 27 8.93 -4.27 3.73
N ARG A 28 10.06 -3.79 4.23
CA ARG A 28 10.81 -2.70 3.58
C ARG A 28 11.50 -3.29 2.35
N VAL A 29 11.29 -2.65 1.21
CA VAL A 29 11.99 -3.00 -0.02
C VAL A 29 13.32 -2.26 -0.01
N ASP A 30 14.42 -3.01 -0.04
CA ASP A 30 15.76 -2.45 -0.16
C ASP A 30 15.97 -1.90 -1.58
N GLY A 31 16.47 -0.67 -1.68
CA GLY A 31 16.66 0.02 -2.96
C GLY A 31 15.49 0.93 -3.37
N PRO A 32 15.62 1.63 -4.52
CA PRO A 32 14.57 2.51 -5.03
C PRO A 32 13.46 1.70 -5.70
N GLN A 33 12.20 1.96 -5.35
CA GLN A 33 11.05 1.23 -5.88
C GLN A 33 9.98 2.21 -6.34
N ILE A 34 9.66 2.21 -7.63
CA ILE A 34 8.54 2.99 -8.16
C ILE A 34 7.23 2.19 -8.03
N THR A 35 6.16 2.85 -7.61
CA THR A 35 4.81 2.28 -7.55
C THR A 35 3.84 3.29 -8.16
N PHE A 36 3.10 2.86 -9.18
CA PHE A 36 2.08 3.68 -9.84
C PHE A 36 0.71 3.43 -9.22
N ALA A 37 -0.11 4.48 -9.10
CA ALA A 37 -1.51 4.34 -8.71
C ALA A 37 -2.33 3.61 -9.78
N GLU A 38 -1.98 3.83 -11.04
CA GLU A 38 -2.54 3.18 -12.22
C GLU A 38 -1.48 3.11 -13.32
N THR A 39 -1.53 2.06 -14.13
CA THR A 39 -0.57 1.84 -15.24
C THR A 39 -1.20 2.04 -16.61
N LYS A 40 -2.52 2.19 -16.66
CA LYS A 40 -3.29 2.40 -17.88
C LYS A 40 -4.48 3.29 -17.56
N TYR A 41 -4.71 4.26 -18.43
CA TYR A 41 -5.92 5.05 -18.42
C TYR A 41 -6.60 4.92 -19.78
N ASP A 42 -7.91 4.71 -19.77
CA ASP A 42 -8.74 4.64 -20.97
C ASP A 42 -9.66 5.85 -21.00
N PHE A 43 -9.51 6.67 -22.04
CA PHE A 43 -10.35 7.85 -22.23
C PHE A 43 -11.78 7.49 -22.68
N GLY A 44 -12.01 6.26 -23.13
CA GLY A 44 -13.31 5.77 -23.57
C GLY A 44 -13.81 6.47 -24.84
N SER A 45 -15.12 6.67 -24.92
CA SER A 45 -15.75 7.39 -26.03
C SER A 45 -15.55 8.90 -25.87
N VAL A 46 -14.69 9.46 -26.70
CA VAL A 46 -14.35 10.88 -26.67
C VAL A 46 -15.06 11.63 -27.80
N GLY A 47 -15.59 12.81 -27.50
CA GLY A 47 -16.19 13.68 -28.51
C GLY A 47 -15.11 14.32 -29.37
N GLN A 48 -15.47 14.63 -30.62
CA GLN A 48 -14.59 15.35 -31.54
C GLN A 48 -14.21 16.73 -30.96
N ASP A 49 -12.98 17.16 -31.21
CA ASP A 49 -12.40 18.44 -30.77
C ASP A 49 -12.21 18.62 -29.25
N LYS A 50 -12.19 17.53 -28.47
CA LYS A 50 -11.85 17.58 -27.03
C LYS A 50 -10.38 17.31 -26.77
N ILE A 51 -9.72 18.23 -26.08
CA ILE A 51 -8.41 17.99 -25.45
C ILE A 51 -8.66 17.29 -24.12
N LEU A 52 -8.01 16.16 -23.92
CA LEU A 52 -8.09 15.37 -22.69
C LEU A 52 -6.70 15.24 -22.10
N GLU A 53 -6.63 15.34 -20.78
CA GLU A 53 -5.40 15.20 -20.02
C GLU A 53 -5.60 14.15 -18.94
N HIS A 54 -4.55 13.40 -18.66
CA HIS A 54 -4.53 12.45 -17.56
C HIS A 54 -3.15 12.46 -16.89
N ILE A 55 -3.14 12.38 -15.56
CA ILE A 55 -1.93 12.46 -14.74
C ILE A 55 -1.71 11.12 -14.04
N PHE A 56 -0.69 10.38 -14.48
CA PHE A 56 -0.24 9.18 -13.79
C PHE A 56 0.55 9.56 -12.54
N LYS A 57 -0.01 9.28 -11.37
CA LYS A 57 0.67 9.46 -10.09
C LYS A 57 1.50 8.23 -9.75
N PHE A 58 2.71 8.47 -9.25
CA PHE A 58 3.56 7.42 -8.70
C PHE A 58 4.23 7.88 -7.41
N GLN A 59 4.69 6.91 -6.62
CA GLN A 59 5.43 7.12 -5.39
C GLN A 59 6.69 6.25 -5.39
N ASN A 60 7.78 6.77 -4.83
CA ASN A 60 8.90 5.92 -4.42
C ASN A 60 8.56 5.23 -3.09
N THR A 61 8.29 3.93 -3.14
CA THR A 61 7.96 3.09 -1.97
C THR A 61 9.17 2.33 -1.44
N GLY A 62 10.33 2.53 -2.07
CA GLY A 62 11.60 1.95 -1.67
C GLY A 62 12.30 2.75 -0.59
N SER A 63 13.43 2.22 -0.13
CA SER A 63 14.26 2.82 0.93
C SER A 63 15.28 3.83 0.39
N ASP A 64 15.64 3.76 -0.90
CA ASP A 64 16.64 4.62 -1.53
C ASP A 64 16.04 5.68 -2.47
N THR A 65 16.87 6.63 -2.90
CA THR A 65 16.47 7.69 -3.83
C THR A 65 16.17 7.15 -5.23
N LEU A 66 14.93 7.32 -5.70
CA LEU A 66 14.53 7.04 -7.08
C LEU A 66 14.96 8.19 -8.02
N ARG A 67 15.86 7.91 -8.97
CA ARG A 67 16.25 8.86 -10.04
C ARG A 67 15.62 8.45 -11.37
N ILE A 68 14.96 9.38 -12.06
CA ILE A 68 14.32 9.14 -13.36
C ILE A 68 15.19 9.76 -14.45
N TYR A 69 15.73 8.93 -15.34
CA TYR A 69 16.63 9.38 -16.41
C TYR A 69 15.94 9.59 -17.75
N LYS A 70 14.83 8.88 -18.01
CA LYS A 70 14.14 8.92 -19.29
C LYS A 70 12.67 8.59 -19.12
N VAL A 71 11.84 9.32 -19.85
CA VAL A 71 10.39 9.07 -19.99
C VAL A 71 10.10 8.88 -21.47
N LYS A 72 9.18 7.97 -21.80
CA LYS A 72 8.68 7.75 -23.16
C LYS A 72 7.15 7.70 -23.12
N SER A 73 6.54 8.27 -24.15
CA SER A 73 5.13 8.09 -24.47
C SER A 73 5.06 7.12 -25.66
N SER A 74 4.12 6.18 -25.62
CA SER A 74 3.87 5.17 -26.66
C SER A 74 2.51 5.37 -27.28
#